data_AF-A0A151ADC7-F1
#
_entry.id   AF-A0A151ADC7-F1
#
_cell.length_a   1.000
_cell.length_b   1.000
_cell.length_c   1.000
_cell.angle_alpha   90.00
_cell.angle_beta   90.00
_cell.angle_gamma   90.00
#
_symmetry.space_group_name_H-M   'P 1'
#
loop_
_entity.id
_entity.type
_entity.pdbx_description
1 polymer ?
#
loop_
_entity_poly.entity_id
_entity_poly.type
_entity_poly.pdbx_seq_one_letter_code
_entity_poly.pdbx_strand_id
1 'polypeptide(L)' 'MTDGDKKKAVAVCDGCGELVPVRVWPDESLHPIGSDEGCCGETDYRILEDGESAAAFE' A
#
# COMPACT_ATOMS: atom_id res chain seq x y z
N MET A 1 -12.11 -14.91 -15.70
CA MET A 1 -10.74 -14.70 -15.19
C MET A 1 -10.86 -13.60 -14.18
N THR A 2 -11.06 -13.96 -12.92
CA THR A 2 -11.32 -13.00 -11.83
C THR A 2 -10.08 -12.14 -11.68
N ASP A 3 -10.21 -10.84 -11.95
CA ASP A 3 -9.17 -9.83 -11.71
C ASP A 3 -8.76 -9.96 -10.25
N GLY A 4 -7.60 -10.58 -10.01
CA GLY A 4 -7.11 -10.85 -8.66
C GLY A 4 -7.16 -9.57 -7.84
N ASP A 5 -7.75 -9.67 -6.67
CA ASP A 5 -8.14 -8.59 -5.76
C ASP A 5 -6.99 -7.61 -5.46
N LYS A 6 -6.77 -6.65 -6.36
CA LYS A 6 -5.83 -5.54 -6.14
C LYS A 6 -6.52 -4.51 -5.26
N LYS A 7 -6.20 -4.50 -3.97
CA LYS A 7 -6.77 -3.52 -3.03
C LYS A 7 -6.03 -2.20 -3.14
N LYS A 8 -6.76 -1.10 -3.08
CA LYS A 8 -6.17 0.24 -2.98
C LYS A 8 -6.12 0.57 -1.50
N ALA A 9 -4.96 0.99 -1.03
CA ALA A 9 -4.77 1.43 0.34
C ALA A 9 -4.01 2.75 0.33
N VAL A 10 -3.99 3.43 1.48
CA VAL A 10 -3.12 4.57 1.71
C VAL A 10 -2.04 4.11 2.67
N ALA A 11 -0.79 4.38 2.34
CA ALA A 11 0.33 4.17 3.25
C ALA A 11 0.94 5.51 3.61
N VAL A 12 1.50 5.59 4.81
CA VAL A 12 2.34 6.70 5.23
C VAL A 12 3.80 6.29 5.06
N CYS A 13 4.61 7.14 4.45
CA CYS A 13 6.06 6.92 4.43
C CYS A 13 6.66 7.27 5.80
N ASP A 14 7.54 6.41 6.33
CA ASP A 14 8.15 6.60 7.64
C ASP A 14 9.18 7.76 7.64
N GLY A 15 9.89 7.97 6.54
CA GLY A 15 10.90 9.03 6.41
C GLY A 15 10.35 10.45 6.33
N CYS A 16 9.23 10.65 5.62
CA CYS A 16 8.65 11.97 5.35
C CYS A 16 7.31 12.21 6.08
N GLY A 17 6.65 11.14 6.53
CA GLY A 17 5.29 11.21 7.09
C GLY A 17 4.20 11.50 6.04
N GLU A 18 4.52 11.47 4.76
CA GLU A 18 3.57 11.78 3.69
C GLU A 18 2.65 10.60 3.38
N LEU A 19 1.38 10.92 3.12
CA LEU A 19 0.35 9.97 2.74
C LEU A 19 0.44 9.70 1.24
N VAL A 20 0.80 8.47 0.89
CA VAL A 20 0.92 8.01 -0.48
C VAL A 20 -0.11 6.93 -0.80
N PRO A 21 -0.82 7.04 -1.92
CA PRO A 21 -1.70 5.97 -2.36
C PRO A 21 -0.86 4.78 -2.84
N VAL A 22 -1.12 3.60 -2.29
CA VAL A 22 -0.44 2.36 -2.67
C VAL A 22 -1.47 1.33 -3.14
N ARG A 23 -1.03 0.43 -4.01
CA ARG A 23 -1.78 -0.73 -4.45
C ARG A 23 -1.22 -1.95 -3.74
N VAL A 24 -2.08 -2.63 -2.98
CA VAL A 24 -1.78 -3.90 -2.33
C VAL A 24 -2.13 -5.02 -3.30
N TRP A 25 -1.14 -5.83 -3.61
CA TRP A 25 -1.31 -7.02 -4.43
C TRP A 25 -1.76 -8.19 -3.55
N PRO A 26 -2.34 -9.26 -4.13
CA PRO A 26 -2.74 -10.45 -3.37
C PRO A 26 -1.57 -11.19 -2.70
N ASP A 27 -0.34 -10.91 -3.12
CA ASP A 27 0.92 -11.39 -2.52
C ASP A 27 1.40 -10.50 -1.36
N GLU A 28 0.54 -9.59 -0.88
CA GLU A 28 0.86 -8.57 0.14
C GLU A 28 1.93 -7.55 -0.29
N SER A 29 2.43 -7.66 -1.52
CA SER A 29 3.35 -6.68 -2.12
C SER A 29 2.67 -5.30 -2.29
N LEU A 30 3.35 -4.26 -1.81
CA LEU A 30 2.89 -2.87 -1.88
C LEU A 30 3.55 -2.14 -3.05
N HIS A 31 2.73 -1.59 -3.95
CA HIS A 31 3.22 -0.78 -5.06
C HIS A 31 2.68 0.65 -4.99
N PRO A 32 3.53 1.67 -4.81
CA PRO A 32 3.09 3.06 -4.82
C PRO A 32 2.46 3.44 -6.17
N ILE A 33 1.39 4.22 -6.11
CA ILE A 33 0.67 4.69 -7.28
C ILE A 33 1.08 6.15 -7.54
N GLY A 34 1.79 6.40 -8.64
CA GLY A 34 2.12 7.75 -9.09
C GLY A 34 3.50 8.27 -8.67
N SER A 35 4.28 7.50 -7.90
CA SER A 35 5.67 7.81 -7.56
C SER A 35 6.52 6.54 -7.63
N ASP A 36 7.43 6.48 -8.60
CA ASP A 36 8.37 5.34 -8.78
C ASP A 36 9.62 5.51 -7.88
N GLU A 37 9.92 6.73 -7.45
CA GLU A 37 11.21 7.10 -6.82
C GLU A 37 11.23 7.06 -5.29
N GLY A 38 10.21 6.53 -4.62
CA GLY A 38 10.12 6.59 -3.15
C GLY A 38 9.47 7.88 -2.64
N CYS A 39 8.98 7.92 -1.39
CA CYS A 39 8.76 9.22 -0.74
C CYS A 39 10.09 9.69 -0.16
N CYS A 40 10.56 10.86 -0.59
CA CYS A 40 11.77 11.51 -0.06
C CYS A 40 13.06 10.67 -0.11
N GLY A 41 13.12 9.67 -1.00
CA GLY A 41 14.28 8.77 -1.14
C GLY A 41 14.24 7.55 -0.22
N GLU A 42 13.13 7.33 0.50
CA GLU A 42 12.90 6.16 1.34
C GLU A 42 11.76 5.31 0.77
N THR A 43 11.94 3.99 0.81
CA THR A 43 10.98 3.00 0.28
C THR A 43 10.20 2.29 1.39
N ASP A 44 10.31 2.80 2.62
CA ASP A 44 9.63 2.25 3.78
C ASP A 44 8.27 2.94 3.95
N TYR A 45 7.21 2.14 3.86
CA TYR A 45 5.82 2.58 3.91
C TYR A 45 5.03 1.74 4.90
N ARG A 46 4.27 2.41 5.77
CA ARG A 46 3.34 1.77 6.69
C ARG A 46 1.92 1.98 6.19
N ILE A 47 1.20 0.90 5.89
CA ILE A 47 -0.22 0.96 5.52
C ILE A 47 -0.98 1.62 6.68
N LEU A 48 -1.74 2.66 6.36
CA LEU A 48 -2.76 3.16 7.26
C LEU A 48 -3.99 2.33 6.98
N GLU A 49 -4.34 1.45 7.91
CA GLU A 49 -5.54 0.62 7.82
C GLU A 49 -6.78 1.52 7.75
N ASP A 50 -7.23 1.83 6.53
CA ASP A 50 -8.58 2.34 6.28
C ASP A 50 -9.43 1.16 5.83
N GLY A 51 -10.22 0.64 6.77
CA GLY A 51 -11.41 -0.16 6.51
C GLY A 51 -11.19 -1.55 5.90
N GLU A 52 -11.10 -2.55 6.78
CA GLU A 52 -11.82 -3.82 6.58
C GLU A 52 -11.27 -4.75 5.50
N SER A 53 -10.09 -5.34 5.70
CA SER A 53 -9.63 -6.50 4.92
C SER A 53 -8.34 -7.18 5.39
N ALA A 54 -7.88 -6.95 6.63
CA ALA A 54 -6.74 -7.66 7.22
C ALA A 54 -7.15 -8.92 8.00
N ALA A 55 -8.44 -9.28 8.08
CA ALA A 55 -8.89 -10.43 8.86
C ALA A 55 -10.01 -11.18 8.13
N ALA A 56 -9.63 -12.21 7.36
CA ALA A 56 -10.39 -13.46 7.21
C ALA A 56 -9.61 -14.42 6.29
N PHE A 57 -8.40 -14.79 6.71
CA PHE A 57 -7.86 -16.10 6.37
C PHE A 57 -8.33 -17.05 7.46
N GLU A 58 -9.47 -17.72 7.30
CA GLU A 58 -9.78 -19.07 7.85
C GLU A 58 -10.81 -19.77 6.95
#